data_AF-A0A1D3JEM4-F1
#
_entry.id   AF-A0A1D3JEM4-F1
#
_cell.length_a   1.000
_cell.length_b   1.000
_cell.length_c   1.000
_cell.angle_alpha   90.00
_cell.angle_beta   90.00
_cell.angle_gamma   90.00
#
_symmetry.space_group_name_H-M   'P 1'
#
loop_
_entity.id
_entity.type
_entity.pdbx_description
1 polymer ?
#
loop_
_entity_poly.entity_id
_entity_poly.type
_entity_poly.pdbx_seq_one_letter_code
_entity_poly.pdbx_strand_id
1 'polypeptide(L)'
;MQVQDKDSFFKKYEEEYPFLLDLPLYSIYSYFYTLYIEGYENATCKYQIDDSRAHATDIRQVCKSLEIYFSHLQGLVDAHSLIDITKGCEYLGYWIYDKIKHIKSPRDNVTNLYTAIDTFMLGRGLKDKCSNIKDLDISEDKFNKKKELFFHAENLFWIEKEYNPLHKSNSSLYVKYLSECAKYYDEIRLNEYCKKNEEYKPELIYFNTIFNNTKKSLQERGVQIILEDLQSPDLSKCSPEAKSVSHGQADSALRTEHPRNPYSGYPNDEVVTTHGATNDPGTIAGTCLGTSFFKGYQNIIRPLMEKKKQLLNNLEDENNEFIQIPDPNQTNLDNISYHINYHSGQDY
;
A
#
# COMPACT_ATOMS: atom_id res chain seq x y z
N MET A 1 -17.25 -14.62 6.10
CA MET A 1 -16.12 -13.70 6.35
C MET A 1 -16.63 -12.49 7.11
N GLN A 2 -15.99 -12.03 8.20
CA GLN A 2 -16.39 -10.77 8.85
C GLN A 2 -16.10 -9.62 7.88
N VAL A 3 -17.07 -8.72 7.69
CA VAL A 3 -16.89 -7.52 6.87
C VAL A 3 -15.89 -6.63 7.59
N GLN A 4 -14.63 -6.72 7.19
CA GLN A 4 -13.62 -5.80 7.65
C GLN A 4 -13.91 -4.46 6.98
N ASP A 5 -14.19 -3.44 7.78
CA ASP A 5 -14.51 -2.06 7.38
C ASP A 5 -13.27 -1.25 6.96
N LYS A 6 -12.06 -1.73 7.29
CA LYS A 6 -10.81 -1.02 7.07
C LYS A 6 -9.59 -1.94 7.05
N ASP A 7 -8.60 -1.62 6.22
CA ASP A 7 -7.33 -2.36 6.11
C ASP A 7 -6.59 -2.46 7.46
N SER A 8 -6.00 -3.63 7.74
CA SER A 8 -5.29 -3.88 9.00
C SER A 8 -4.11 -2.94 9.22
N PHE A 9 -3.43 -2.50 8.14
CA PHE A 9 -2.36 -1.51 8.24
C PHE A 9 -2.88 -0.20 8.85
N PHE A 10 -3.98 0.33 8.32
CA PHE A 10 -4.50 1.60 8.80
C PHE A 10 -5.10 1.48 10.19
N LYS A 11 -5.74 0.35 10.54
CA LYS A 11 -6.17 0.08 11.91
C LYS A 11 -5.01 0.12 12.92
N LYS A 12 -3.82 -0.32 12.51
CA LYS A 12 -2.62 -0.36 13.35
C LYS A 12 -2.01 1.04 13.56
N TYR A 13 -2.01 1.89 12.53
CA TYR A 13 -1.21 3.11 12.53
C TYR A 13 -2.01 4.42 12.60
N GLU A 14 -3.32 4.42 12.36
CA GLU A 14 -4.09 5.66 12.24
C GLU A 14 -4.17 6.49 13.54
N GLU A 15 -4.27 5.82 14.68
CA GLU A 15 -4.42 6.50 15.98
C GLU A 15 -3.13 7.22 16.36
N GLU A 16 -1.99 6.60 16.08
CA GLU A 16 -0.68 7.15 16.39
C GLU A 16 -0.18 8.14 15.34
N TYR A 17 -0.63 7.99 14.09
CA TYR A 17 -0.24 8.81 12.95
C TYR A 17 -1.46 9.27 12.13
N PRO A 18 -2.29 10.19 12.66
CA PRO A 18 -3.55 10.60 12.01
C PRO A 18 -3.36 11.19 10.61
N PHE A 19 -2.22 11.82 10.34
CA PHE A 19 -1.90 12.39 9.02
C PHE A 19 -1.90 11.34 7.89
N LEU A 20 -1.77 10.04 8.22
CA LEU A 20 -1.87 8.97 7.22
C LEU A 20 -3.26 8.92 6.57
N LEU A 21 -4.30 9.37 7.28
CA LEU A 21 -5.66 9.46 6.77
C LEU A 21 -5.82 10.54 5.69
N ASP A 22 -4.88 11.47 5.59
CA ASP A 22 -4.89 12.51 4.57
C ASP A 22 -4.20 12.08 3.26
N LEU A 23 -3.47 10.96 3.28
CA LEU A 23 -2.65 10.51 2.16
C LEU A 23 -3.47 9.71 1.12
N PRO A 24 -3.04 9.73 -0.17
CA PRO A 24 -3.70 9.00 -1.25
C PRO A 24 -3.93 7.52 -0.98
N LEU A 25 -2.96 6.82 -0.39
CA LEU A 25 -3.05 5.39 -0.11
C LEU A 25 -4.26 5.05 0.78
N TYR A 26 -4.47 5.82 1.86
CA TYR A 26 -5.63 5.62 2.75
C TYR A 26 -6.94 5.86 2.03
N SER A 27 -7.04 6.93 1.24
CA SER A 27 -8.26 7.29 0.53
C SER A 27 -8.68 6.20 -0.46
N ILE A 28 -7.71 5.68 -1.23
CA ILE A 28 -7.95 4.61 -2.20
C ILE A 28 -8.33 3.29 -1.50
N TYR A 29 -7.62 2.92 -0.43
CA TYR A 29 -7.97 1.71 0.30
C TYR A 29 -9.32 1.82 1.02
N SER A 30 -9.68 3.00 1.53
CA SER A 30 -11.01 3.25 2.09
C SER A 30 -12.10 3.04 1.05
N TYR A 31 -11.85 3.44 -0.19
CA TYR A 31 -12.74 3.17 -1.31
C TYR A 31 -12.84 1.66 -1.62
N PHE A 32 -11.71 0.94 -1.69
CA PHE A 32 -11.69 -0.52 -1.92
C PHE A 32 -12.35 -1.34 -0.79
N TYR A 33 -12.49 -0.78 0.41
CA TYR A 33 -13.19 -1.43 1.51
C TYR A 33 -14.67 -1.04 1.60
N THR A 34 -15.04 0.18 1.20
CA THR A 34 -16.43 0.67 1.22
C THR A 34 -17.32 -0.01 0.19
N LEU A 35 -16.80 -0.27 -1.01
CA LEU A 35 -17.56 -0.87 -2.12
C LEU A 35 -17.54 -2.40 -2.12
N TYR A 36 -17.09 -3.02 -1.03
CA TYR A 36 -17.16 -4.46 -0.84
C TYR A 36 -18.59 -4.97 -0.52
N ILE A 37 -19.63 -4.15 -0.77
CA ILE A 37 -21.04 -4.49 -0.54
C ILE A 37 -21.66 -5.02 -1.84
N GLU A 38 -22.48 -6.08 -1.71
CA GLU A 38 -23.22 -6.83 -2.74
C GLU A 38 -23.38 -6.12 -4.10
N GLY A 39 -22.46 -6.43 -5.03
CA GLY A 39 -22.60 -6.04 -6.43
C GLY A 39 -23.53 -6.98 -7.20
N TYR A 40 -24.19 -6.45 -8.24
CA TYR A 40 -24.88 -7.25 -9.26
C TYR A 40 -23.89 -8.24 -9.88
N GLU A 41 -24.29 -9.52 -9.98
CA GLU A 41 -23.41 -10.56 -10.50
C GLU A 41 -23.29 -10.45 -12.02
N ASN A 42 -22.11 -10.04 -12.51
CA ASN A 42 -21.79 -10.10 -13.93
C ASN A 42 -21.55 -11.56 -14.38
N ALA A 43 -21.95 -11.84 -15.63
CA ALA A 43 -21.66 -13.06 -16.37
C ALA A 43 -20.21 -13.52 -16.25
N THR A 44 -19.21 -12.63 -16.29
CA THR A 44 -17.79 -13.02 -16.18
C THR A 44 -17.49 -13.72 -14.86
N CYS A 45 -17.83 -13.11 -13.72
CA CYS A 45 -17.59 -13.71 -12.41
C CYS A 45 -18.43 -14.98 -12.19
N LYS A 46 -19.67 -14.97 -12.68
CA LYS A 46 -20.56 -16.14 -12.61
C LYS A 46 -20.01 -17.34 -13.39
N TYR A 47 -19.47 -17.09 -14.58
CA TYR A 47 -18.95 -18.12 -15.47
C TYR A 47 -17.59 -18.67 -15.01
N GLN A 48 -16.71 -17.78 -14.54
CA GLN A 48 -15.35 -18.18 -14.17
C GLN A 48 -15.28 -18.87 -12.80
N ILE A 49 -16.13 -18.48 -11.84
CA ILE A 49 -16.05 -19.01 -10.47
C ILE A 49 -17.02 -20.18 -10.28
N ASP A 50 -16.46 -21.36 -10.05
CA ASP A 50 -17.18 -22.62 -9.89
C ASP A 50 -17.74 -22.77 -8.47
N ASP A 51 -19.07 -22.81 -8.36
CA ASP A 51 -19.82 -22.94 -7.10
C ASP A 51 -19.56 -24.25 -6.36
N SER A 52 -19.10 -25.29 -7.05
CA SER A 52 -18.83 -26.59 -6.44
C SER A 52 -17.52 -26.63 -5.63
N ARG A 53 -16.70 -25.58 -5.72
CA ARG A 53 -15.38 -25.52 -5.10
C ARG A 53 -15.38 -24.75 -3.80
N ALA A 54 -14.44 -25.09 -2.92
CA ALA A 54 -14.24 -24.37 -1.68
C ALA A 54 -13.98 -22.87 -1.92
N HIS A 55 -14.47 -22.03 -1.00
CA HIS A 55 -14.31 -20.57 -1.04
C HIS A 55 -14.89 -19.88 -2.28
N ALA A 56 -15.73 -20.55 -3.09
CA ALA A 56 -16.35 -19.96 -4.28
C ALA A 56 -17.09 -18.66 -3.97
N THR A 57 -17.85 -18.60 -2.88
CA THR A 57 -18.58 -17.40 -2.46
C THR A 57 -17.64 -16.23 -2.16
N ASP A 58 -16.57 -16.45 -1.39
CA ASP A 58 -15.61 -15.40 -1.02
C ASP A 58 -14.87 -14.88 -2.27
N ILE A 59 -14.41 -15.78 -3.13
CA ILE A 59 -13.70 -15.44 -4.38
C ILE A 59 -14.63 -14.71 -5.36
N ARG A 60 -15.87 -15.16 -5.49
CA ARG A 60 -16.87 -14.51 -6.34
C ARG A 60 -17.16 -13.08 -5.86
N GLN A 61 -17.22 -12.86 -4.55
CA GLN A 61 -17.39 -11.51 -4.00
C GLN A 61 -16.18 -10.62 -4.34
N VAL A 62 -14.95 -11.14 -4.23
CA VAL A 62 -13.75 -10.42 -4.69
C VAL A 62 -13.86 -10.09 -6.18
N CYS A 63 -14.23 -11.06 -7.02
CA CYS A 63 -14.41 -10.86 -8.46
C CYS A 63 -15.39 -9.73 -8.79
N LYS A 64 -16.56 -9.70 -8.13
CA LYS A 64 -17.57 -8.64 -8.29
C LYS A 64 -17.03 -7.26 -7.95
N SER A 65 -16.32 -7.13 -6.83
CA SER A 65 -15.68 -5.87 -6.44
C SER A 65 -14.65 -5.41 -7.47
N LEU A 66 -13.86 -6.33 -8.02
CA LEU A 66 -12.82 -5.99 -8.99
C LEU A 66 -13.38 -5.40 -10.28
N GLU A 67 -14.51 -5.89 -10.77
CA GLU A 67 -15.13 -5.31 -11.95
C GLU A 67 -15.43 -3.82 -11.77
N ILE A 68 -15.97 -3.46 -10.60
CA ILE A 68 -16.26 -2.07 -10.21
C ILE A 68 -14.95 -1.30 -10.06
N TYR A 69 -13.94 -1.86 -9.40
CA TYR A 69 -12.67 -1.18 -9.16
C TYR A 69 -11.93 -0.89 -10.46
N PHE A 70 -11.88 -1.85 -11.38
CA PHE A 70 -11.33 -1.63 -12.71
C PHE A 70 -12.09 -0.56 -13.51
N SER A 71 -13.40 -0.43 -13.33
CA SER A 71 -14.19 0.61 -14.00
C SER A 71 -13.90 2.01 -13.48
N HIS A 72 -13.54 2.15 -12.20
CA HIS A 72 -13.32 3.44 -11.55
C HIS A 72 -11.84 3.76 -11.31
N LEU A 73 -10.92 2.85 -11.66
CA LEU A 73 -9.49 2.96 -11.34
C LEU A 73 -8.88 4.26 -11.86
N GLN A 74 -9.15 4.63 -13.12
CA GLN A 74 -8.63 5.89 -13.68
C GLN A 74 -9.16 7.11 -12.91
N GLY A 75 -10.45 7.11 -12.54
CA GLY A 75 -11.02 8.21 -11.76
C GLY A 75 -10.41 8.33 -10.36
N LEU A 76 -10.03 7.21 -9.72
CA LEU A 76 -9.31 7.23 -8.45
C LEU A 76 -7.88 7.75 -8.60
N VAL A 77 -7.18 7.32 -9.65
CA VAL A 77 -5.84 7.78 -10.01
C VAL A 77 -5.84 9.30 -10.20
N ASP A 78 -6.79 9.83 -10.97
CA ASP A 78 -6.90 11.25 -11.26
C ASP A 78 -7.30 12.06 -10.02
N ALA A 79 -8.25 11.56 -9.22
CA ALA A 79 -8.75 12.26 -8.04
C ALA A 79 -7.72 12.38 -6.90
N HIS A 80 -6.78 11.44 -6.84
CA HIS A 80 -5.72 11.40 -5.82
C HIS A 80 -4.34 11.72 -6.39
N SER A 81 -4.28 12.25 -7.62
CA SER A 81 -3.05 12.68 -8.28
C SER A 81 -1.95 11.60 -8.28
N LEU A 82 -2.32 10.32 -8.38
CA LEU A 82 -1.33 9.24 -8.47
C LEU A 82 -0.44 9.45 -9.70
N ILE A 83 0.81 8.97 -9.63
CA ILE A 83 1.80 9.11 -10.71
C ILE A 83 1.22 8.66 -12.05
N ASP A 84 0.63 7.47 -12.04
CA ASP A 84 -0.03 6.89 -13.19
C ASP A 84 -1.01 5.78 -12.76
N ILE A 85 -1.67 5.21 -13.75
CA ILE A 85 -2.58 4.08 -13.53
C ILE A 85 -1.85 2.80 -13.13
N THR A 86 -0.58 2.62 -13.51
CA THR A 86 0.26 1.50 -13.07
C THR A 86 0.33 1.44 -11.55
N LYS A 87 0.52 2.60 -10.90
CA LYS A 87 0.51 2.71 -9.44
C LYS A 87 -0.85 2.34 -8.83
N GLY A 88 -1.94 2.75 -9.48
CA GLY A 88 -3.29 2.29 -9.10
C GLY A 88 -3.45 0.77 -9.21
N CYS A 89 -2.90 0.15 -10.26
CA CYS A 89 -2.88 -1.30 -10.44
C CYS A 89 -2.04 -2.00 -9.35
N GLU A 90 -0.89 -1.42 -8.94
CA GLU A 90 -0.09 -1.93 -7.80
C GLU A 90 -0.91 -1.97 -6.52
N TYR A 91 -1.61 -0.88 -6.18
CA TYR A 91 -2.46 -0.82 -4.99
C TYR A 91 -3.56 -1.87 -5.06
N LEU A 92 -4.19 -2.03 -6.23
CA LEU A 92 -5.23 -3.03 -6.44
C LEU A 92 -4.68 -4.46 -6.34
N GLY A 93 -3.46 -4.72 -6.84
CA GLY A 93 -2.80 -6.02 -6.76
C GLY A 93 -2.57 -6.47 -5.31
N TYR A 94 -2.08 -5.57 -4.46
CA TYR A 94 -1.98 -5.84 -3.01
C TYR A 94 -3.35 -6.10 -2.39
N TRP A 95 -4.38 -5.32 -2.74
CA TRP A 95 -5.73 -5.54 -2.23
C TRP A 95 -6.29 -6.91 -2.64
N ILE A 96 -6.13 -7.31 -3.91
CA ILE A 96 -6.59 -8.62 -4.42
C ILE A 96 -5.98 -9.74 -3.60
N TYR A 97 -4.65 -9.73 -3.49
CA TYR A 97 -3.94 -10.78 -2.80
C TYR A 97 -4.31 -10.84 -1.32
N ASP A 98 -4.48 -9.68 -0.67
CA ASP A 98 -4.93 -9.59 0.71
C ASP A 98 -6.27 -10.29 0.97
N LYS A 99 -7.19 -10.23 0.01
CA LYS A 99 -8.50 -10.90 0.11
C LYS A 99 -8.45 -12.39 -0.11
N ILE A 100 -7.44 -12.93 -0.79
CA ILE A 100 -7.39 -14.35 -1.18
C ILE A 100 -6.23 -15.14 -0.55
N LYS A 101 -5.30 -14.48 0.15
CA LYS A 101 -4.08 -15.09 0.73
C LYS A 101 -4.35 -16.26 1.70
N HIS A 102 -5.53 -16.30 2.32
CA HIS A 102 -5.93 -17.33 3.28
C HIS A 102 -6.49 -18.60 2.62
N ILE A 103 -6.76 -18.54 1.30
CA ILE A 103 -7.37 -19.64 0.55
C ILE A 103 -6.28 -20.67 0.19
N LYS A 104 -6.34 -21.82 0.84
CA LYS A 104 -5.42 -22.94 0.66
C LYS A 104 -5.90 -23.88 -0.45
N SER A 105 -5.00 -24.78 -0.89
CA SER A 105 -5.26 -25.77 -1.95
C SER A 105 -6.55 -26.57 -1.73
N PRO A 106 -7.33 -26.86 -2.79
CA PRO A 106 -7.08 -26.54 -4.20
C PRO A 106 -7.46 -25.08 -4.57
N ARG A 107 -6.59 -24.39 -5.33
CA ARG A 107 -6.68 -22.95 -5.64
C ARG A 107 -7.32 -22.64 -7.00
N ASP A 108 -8.09 -23.55 -7.59
CA ASP A 108 -8.57 -23.35 -8.97
C ASP A 108 -9.45 -22.12 -9.14
N ASN A 109 -10.32 -21.82 -8.17
CA ASN A 109 -11.10 -20.57 -8.22
C ASN A 109 -10.21 -19.33 -8.09
N VAL A 110 -9.03 -19.43 -7.48
CA VAL A 110 -8.03 -18.34 -7.52
C VAL A 110 -7.47 -18.20 -8.93
N THR A 111 -7.10 -19.30 -9.60
CA THR A 111 -6.69 -19.27 -11.01
C THR A 111 -7.77 -18.67 -11.91
N ASN A 112 -9.03 -19.04 -11.69
CA ASN A 112 -10.17 -18.50 -12.45
C ASN A 112 -10.44 -17.03 -12.12
N LEU A 113 -10.19 -16.58 -10.89
CA LEU A 113 -10.23 -15.16 -10.52
C LEU A 113 -9.23 -14.35 -11.35
N TYR A 114 -7.98 -14.83 -11.49
CA TYR A 114 -6.99 -14.15 -12.34
C TYR A 114 -7.36 -14.16 -13.83
N THR A 115 -8.04 -15.22 -14.29
CA THR A 115 -8.61 -15.27 -15.65
C THR A 115 -9.73 -14.21 -15.84
N ALA A 116 -10.57 -14.01 -14.82
CA ALA A 116 -11.58 -12.94 -14.82
C ALA A 116 -10.92 -11.55 -14.79
N ILE A 117 -9.87 -11.37 -13.99
CA ILE A 117 -9.07 -10.13 -13.95
C ILE A 117 -8.49 -9.80 -15.32
N ASP A 118 -7.89 -10.77 -16.02
CA ASP A 118 -7.41 -10.59 -17.39
C ASP A 118 -8.50 -10.13 -18.35
N THR A 119 -9.70 -10.68 -18.22
CA THR A 119 -10.86 -10.28 -19.01
C THR A 119 -11.26 -8.83 -18.73
N PHE A 120 -11.27 -8.41 -17.46
CA PHE A 120 -11.57 -7.02 -17.09
C PHE A 120 -10.50 -6.04 -17.61
N MET A 121 -9.23 -6.41 -17.50
CA MET A 121 -8.12 -5.59 -17.99
C MET A 121 -8.17 -5.43 -19.52
N LEU A 122 -8.44 -6.52 -20.24
CA LEU A 122 -8.61 -6.53 -21.70
C LEU A 122 -9.77 -5.61 -22.13
N GLY A 123 -10.94 -5.77 -21.52
CA GLY A 123 -12.13 -4.99 -21.86
C GLY A 123 -11.99 -3.47 -21.61
N ARG A 124 -10.96 -3.05 -20.88
CA ARG A 124 -10.72 -1.66 -20.49
C ARG A 124 -9.42 -1.06 -21.03
N GLY A 125 -8.67 -1.82 -21.85
CA GLY A 125 -7.36 -1.36 -22.35
C GLY A 125 -6.32 -1.16 -21.24
N LEU A 126 -6.40 -1.95 -20.17
CA LEU A 126 -5.52 -1.89 -19.01
C LEU A 126 -4.48 -3.01 -18.97
N LYS A 127 -4.50 -3.94 -19.92
CA LYS A 127 -3.66 -5.16 -19.89
C LYS A 127 -2.17 -4.86 -19.70
N ASP A 128 -1.63 -3.91 -20.46
CA ASP A 128 -0.20 -3.57 -20.37
C ASP A 128 0.10 -2.76 -19.10
N LYS A 129 -0.82 -1.89 -18.72
CA LYS A 129 -0.72 -0.95 -17.58
C LYS A 129 -0.85 -1.62 -16.22
N CYS A 130 -1.65 -2.68 -16.12
CA CYS A 130 -1.90 -3.44 -14.90
C CYS A 130 -1.25 -4.84 -14.93
N SER A 131 -0.24 -5.05 -15.78
CA SER A 131 0.47 -6.33 -15.94
C SER A 131 1.19 -6.81 -14.67
N ASN A 132 1.33 -5.95 -13.67
CA ASN A 132 1.89 -6.22 -12.36
C ASN A 132 0.91 -6.94 -11.40
N ILE A 133 -0.39 -6.99 -11.73
CA ILE A 133 -1.38 -7.75 -10.94
C ILE A 133 -1.19 -9.24 -11.24
N LYS A 134 -0.74 -9.99 -10.23
CA LYS A 134 -0.46 -11.43 -10.35
C LYS A 134 -0.64 -12.14 -9.02
N ASP A 135 -0.90 -13.45 -9.08
CA ASP A 135 -0.84 -14.31 -7.90
C ASP A 135 0.61 -14.39 -7.41
N LEU A 136 0.86 -13.96 -6.17
CA LEU A 136 2.21 -13.92 -5.61
C LEU A 136 2.67 -15.30 -5.14
N ASP A 137 1.75 -16.24 -4.89
CA ASP A 137 2.01 -17.59 -4.39
C ASP A 137 3.02 -17.65 -3.21
N ILE A 138 2.89 -16.72 -2.27
CA ILE A 138 3.67 -16.65 -1.03
C ILE A 138 2.81 -17.00 0.20
N SER A 139 3.44 -17.21 1.36
CA SER A 139 2.67 -17.39 2.59
C SER A 139 2.01 -16.07 3.03
N GLU A 140 0.92 -16.18 3.78
CA GLU A 140 0.22 -15.02 4.36
C GLU A 140 1.17 -14.14 5.20
N ASP A 141 2.00 -14.75 6.05
CA ASP A 141 2.97 -14.01 6.88
C ASP A 141 3.98 -13.22 6.03
N LYS A 142 4.49 -13.83 4.96
CA LYS A 142 5.42 -13.17 4.03
C LYS A 142 4.75 -12.02 3.29
N PHE A 143 3.51 -12.24 2.83
CA PHE A 143 2.74 -11.21 2.16
C PHE A 143 2.46 -10.02 3.08
N ASN A 144 2.05 -10.27 4.32
CA ASN A 144 1.76 -9.21 5.28
C ASN A 144 2.98 -8.30 5.49
N LYS A 145 4.18 -8.89 5.62
CA LYS A 145 5.44 -8.14 5.71
C LYS A 145 5.76 -7.33 4.46
N LYS A 146 5.59 -7.91 3.27
CA LYS A 146 5.79 -7.19 1.99
C LYS A 146 4.81 -6.03 1.83
N LYS A 147 3.53 -6.26 2.13
CA LYS A 147 2.47 -5.25 2.06
C LYS A 147 2.75 -4.09 3.00
N GLU A 148 3.16 -4.36 4.24
CA GLU A 148 3.46 -3.31 5.22
C GLU A 148 4.72 -2.52 4.83
N LEU A 149 5.78 -3.16 4.32
CA LEU A 149 6.92 -2.46 3.70
C LEU A 149 6.45 -1.53 2.57
N PHE A 150 5.63 -2.06 1.66
CA PHE A 150 5.10 -1.28 0.54
C PHE A 150 4.28 -0.09 1.03
N PHE A 151 3.39 -0.27 2.00
CA PHE A 151 2.51 0.79 2.49
C PHE A 151 3.29 1.90 3.19
N HIS A 152 4.27 1.54 4.02
CA HIS A 152 5.16 2.52 4.64
C HIS A 152 5.93 3.31 3.58
N ALA A 153 6.52 2.64 2.58
CA ALA A 153 7.24 3.31 1.51
C ALA A 153 6.34 4.26 0.70
N GLU A 154 5.11 3.84 0.37
CA GLU A 154 4.15 4.68 -0.35
C GLU A 154 3.72 5.89 0.49
N ASN A 155 3.47 5.72 1.78
CA ASN A 155 3.18 6.84 2.67
C ASN A 155 4.36 7.82 2.75
N LEU A 156 5.60 7.32 2.84
CA LEU A 156 6.81 8.16 2.83
C LEU A 156 6.95 8.93 1.51
N PHE A 157 6.69 8.28 0.37
CA PHE A 157 6.66 8.94 -0.94
C PHE A 157 5.69 10.12 -0.94
N TRP A 158 4.47 9.94 -0.41
CA TRP A 158 3.49 11.02 -0.34
C TRP A 158 3.87 12.12 0.65
N ILE A 159 4.49 11.78 1.78
CA ILE A 159 5.05 12.79 2.70
C ILE A 159 6.10 13.63 1.98
N GLU A 160 7.01 13.02 1.22
CA GLU A 160 8.01 13.76 0.43
C GLU A 160 7.38 14.77 -0.52
N LYS A 161 6.29 14.38 -1.20
CA LYS A 161 5.59 15.22 -2.19
C LYS A 161 4.73 16.31 -1.55
N GLU A 162 3.91 15.95 -0.58
CA GLU A 162 2.84 16.79 -0.06
C GLU A 162 3.22 17.58 1.20
N TYR A 163 4.41 17.34 1.79
CA TYR A 163 4.80 18.03 3.02
C TYR A 163 4.80 19.55 2.86
N ASN A 164 3.95 20.22 3.64
CA ASN A 164 3.84 21.67 3.65
C ASN A 164 4.48 22.26 4.93
N PRO A 165 5.59 23.03 4.81
CA PRO A 165 6.30 23.61 5.95
C PRO A 165 5.47 24.61 6.77
N LEU A 166 4.36 25.11 6.23
CA LEU A 166 3.45 26.04 6.92
C LEU A 166 2.63 25.34 8.02
N HIS A 167 2.47 24.02 7.95
CA HIS A 167 1.77 23.20 8.96
C HIS A 167 2.78 22.53 9.91
N LYS A 168 3.53 23.36 10.65
CA LYS A 168 4.62 22.91 11.55
C LYS A 168 4.17 21.97 12.66
N SER A 169 2.89 21.96 13.02
CA SER A 169 2.31 21.12 14.08
C SER A 169 2.54 19.62 13.85
N ASN A 170 2.75 19.19 12.60
CA ASN A 170 2.94 17.78 12.26
C ASN A 170 4.41 17.33 12.19
N SER A 171 5.37 18.24 12.36
CA SER A 171 6.81 17.92 12.22
C SER A 171 7.28 16.81 13.16
N SER A 172 6.85 16.82 14.42
CA SER A 172 7.16 15.77 15.40
C SER A 172 6.53 14.42 15.03
N LEU A 173 5.31 14.42 14.48
CA LEU A 173 4.64 13.21 14.03
C LEU A 173 5.35 12.57 12.83
N TYR A 174 5.86 13.36 11.89
CA TYR A 174 6.67 12.82 10.78
C TYR A 174 7.98 12.22 11.27
N VAL A 175 8.67 12.86 12.22
CA VAL A 175 9.89 12.32 12.83
C VAL A 175 9.62 10.99 13.55
N LYS A 176 8.51 10.94 14.30
CA LYS A 176 8.06 9.73 14.99
C LYS A 176 7.74 8.61 13.99
N TYR A 177 7.00 8.91 12.93
CA TYR A 177 6.66 7.95 11.89
C TYR A 177 7.90 7.47 11.11
N LEU A 178 8.87 8.34 10.80
CA LEU A 178 10.15 7.92 10.23
C LEU A 178 10.89 6.95 11.16
N SER A 179 10.88 7.21 12.47
CA SER A 179 11.51 6.30 13.43
C SER A 179 10.83 4.93 13.43
N GLU A 180 9.51 4.88 13.31
CA GLU A 180 8.75 3.63 13.20
C GLU A 180 9.05 2.89 11.89
N CYS A 181 9.08 3.61 10.76
CA CYS A 181 9.46 3.07 9.47
C CYS A 181 10.87 2.47 9.48
N ALA A 182 11.84 3.14 10.13
CA ALA A 182 13.21 2.66 10.23
C ALA A 182 13.31 1.37 11.04
N LYS A 183 12.61 1.29 12.19
CA LYS A 183 12.55 0.07 13.01
C LYS A 183 11.98 -1.11 12.23
N TYR A 184 10.86 -0.90 11.53
CA TYR A 184 10.21 -1.95 10.75
C TYR A 184 11.13 -2.44 9.61
N TYR A 185 11.76 -1.50 8.89
CA TYR A 185 12.74 -1.83 7.85
C TYR A 185 13.89 -2.68 8.40
N ASP A 186 14.49 -2.28 9.53
CA ASP A 186 15.60 -3.02 10.13
C ASP A 186 15.17 -4.39 10.65
N GLU A 187 13.96 -4.52 11.20
CA GLU A 187 13.40 -5.81 11.61
C GLU A 187 13.35 -6.76 10.41
N ILE A 188 12.76 -6.34 9.28
CA ILE A 188 12.68 -7.19 8.08
C ILE A 188 14.07 -7.46 7.50
N ARG A 189 14.92 -6.44 7.41
CA ARG A 189 16.28 -6.58 6.88
C ARG A 189 17.09 -7.59 7.69
N LEU A 190 17.10 -7.49 9.02
CA LEU A 190 17.90 -8.34 9.89
C LEU A 190 17.30 -9.74 10.07
N ASN A 191 15.99 -9.84 10.25
CA ASN A 191 15.33 -11.11 10.60
C ASN A 191 14.91 -11.94 9.40
N GLU A 192 14.71 -11.33 8.24
CA GLU A 192 14.30 -12.02 7.00
C GLU A 192 15.43 -12.00 5.96
N TYR A 193 15.81 -10.81 5.48
CA TYR A 193 16.72 -10.68 4.34
C TYR A 193 18.13 -11.19 4.66
N CYS A 194 18.70 -10.79 5.81
CA CYS A 194 20.02 -11.22 6.25
C CYS A 194 20.12 -12.72 6.55
N LYS A 195 18.99 -13.42 6.72
CA LYS A 195 18.93 -14.89 6.80
C LYS A 195 18.89 -15.55 5.41
N LYS A 196 19.30 -14.83 4.37
CA LYS A 196 19.32 -15.24 2.94
C LYS A 196 17.95 -15.42 2.32
N ASN A 197 16.93 -14.72 2.82
CA ASN A 197 15.65 -14.60 2.12
C ASN A 197 15.68 -13.39 1.17
N GLU A 198 16.12 -13.61 -0.07
CA GLU A 198 16.22 -12.54 -1.08
C GLU A 198 14.86 -12.07 -1.62
N GLU A 199 13.75 -12.72 -1.23
CA GLU A 199 12.41 -12.37 -1.73
C GLU A 199 12.01 -10.93 -1.41
N TYR A 200 12.48 -10.36 -0.29
CA TYR A 200 12.18 -8.97 0.13
C TYR A 200 13.09 -7.92 -0.52
N LYS A 201 14.09 -8.34 -1.32
CA LYS A 201 15.11 -7.43 -1.86
C LYS A 201 14.51 -6.25 -2.65
N PRO A 202 13.54 -6.45 -3.58
CA PRO A 202 12.98 -5.33 -4.33
C PRO A 202 12.28 -4.32 -3.42
N GLU A 203 11.47 -4.77 -2.47
CA GLU A 203 10.75 -3.89 -1.55
C GLU A 203 11.71 -3.15 -0.61
N LEU A 204 12.77 -3.81 -0.12
CA LEU A 204 13.78 -3.18 0.73
C LEU A 204 14.59 -2.12 -0.02
N ILE A 205 14.94 -2.35 -1.30
CA ILE A 205 15.65 -1.35 -2.13
C ILE A 205 14.75 -0.12 -2.33
N TYR A 206 13.49 -0.34 -2.70
CA TYR A 206 12.53 0.73 -2.88
C TYR A 206 12.31 1.52 -1.59
N PHE A 207 12.06 0.84 -0.48
CA PHE A 207 11.87 1.44 0.83
C PHE A 207 13.07 2.29 1.24
N ASN A 208 14.29 1.73 1.14
CA ASN A 208 15.53 2.43 1.49
C ASN A 208 15.66 3.76 0.72
N THR A 209 15.39 3.71 -0.58
CA THR A 209 15.47 4.87 -1.47
C THR A 209 14.46 5.94 -1.05
N ILE A 210 13.19 5.56 -0.91
CA ILE A 210 12.13 6.52 -0.56
C ILE A 210 12.32 7.08 0.84
N PHE A 211 12.73 6.28 1.81
CA PHE A 211 12.99 6.73 3.18
C PHE A 211 14.07 7.82 3.21
N ASN A 212 15.23 7.55 2.60
CA ASN A 212 16.36 8.48 2.62
C ASN A 212 16.02 9.78 1.85
N ASN A 213 15.30 9.68 0.74
CA ASN A 213 14.79 10.85 0.01
C ASN A 213 13.80 11.68 0.84
N THR A 214 12.85 11.02 1.50
CA THR A 214 11.84 11.66 2.35
C THR A 214 12.50 12.38 3.52
N LYS A 215 13.40 11.71 4.24
CA LYS A 215 14.18 12.28 5.33
C LYS A 215 14.93 13.53 4.88
N LYS A 216 15.66 13.45 3.76
CA LYS A 216 16.40 14.58 3.19
C LYS A 216 15.48 15.74 2.84
N SER A 217 14.37 15.49 2.15
CA SER A 217 13.37 16.50 1.78
C SER A 217 12.80 17.21 3.01
N LEU A 218 12.48 16.46 4.07
CA LEU A 218 12.00 17.03 5.34
C LEU A 218 13.06 17.89 6.03
N GLN A 219 14.33 17.46 6.06
CA GLN A 219 15.44 18.24 6.61
C GLN A 219 15.65 19.56 5.84
N GLU A 220 15.65 19.51 4.51
CA GLU A 220 15.74 20.70 3.64
C GLU A 220 14.58 21.68 3.88
N ARG A 221 13.42 21.16 4.28
CA ARG A 221 12.23 21.94 4.63
C ARG A 221 12.12 22.29 6.12
N GLY A 222 13.21 22.13 6.88
CA GLY A 222 13.36 22.64 8.25
C GLY A 222 12.91 21.71 9.37
N VAL A 223 12.63 20.44 9.09
CA VAL A 223 12.35 19.43 10.12
C VAL A 223 13.67 18.93 10.71
N GLN A 224 13.82 19.01 12.02
CA GLN A 224 15.00 18.47 12.71
C GLN A 224 14.87 16.95 12.86
N ILE A 225 15.69 16.20 12.12
CA ILE A 225 15.72 14.73 12.14
C ILE A 225 17.12 14.27 12.52
N ILE A 226 17.24 13.51 13.63
CA ILE A 226 18.49 12.95 14.18
C ILE A 226 18.69 11.48 13.74
N LEU A 227 17.73 10.89 13.02
CA LEU A 227 17.84 9.52 12.52
C LEU A 227 19.00 9.38 11.54
N GLU A 228 19.68 8.24 11.55
CA GLU A 228 20.68 7.88 10.53
C GLU A 228 20.02 7.53 9.19
N ASP A 229 20.79 7.45 8.12
CA ASP A 229 20.30 6.92 6.84
C ASP A 229 20.14 5.41 6.95
N LEU A 230 19.13 4.86 6.29
CA LEU A 230 18.96 3.42 6.28
C LEU A 230 20.10 2.75 5.52
N GLN A 231 20.63 1.67 6.08
CA GLN A 231 21.62 0.85 5.41
C GLN A 231 20.98 0.16 4.20
N SER A 232 21.63 0.26 3.04
CA SER A 232 21.22 -0.45 1.83
C SER A 232 21.08 -1.96 2.10
N PRO A 233 20.09 -2.65 1.50
CA PRO A 233 19.91 -4.09 1.65
C PRO A 233 20.97 -4.86 0.85
N ASP A 234 22.18 -4.93 1.40
CA ASP A 234 23.29 -5.71 0.88
C ASP A 234 23.61 -6.85 1.86
N LEU A 235 23.60 -8.09 1.37
CA LEU A 235 23.93 -9.27 2.18
C LEU A 235 25.35 -9.18 2.78
N SER A 236 26.26 -8.44 2.15
CA SER A 236 27.61 -8.20 2.69
C SER A 236 27.60 -7.36 3.97
N LYS A 237 26.53 -6.56 4.18
CA LYS A 237 26.32 -5.70 5.35
C LYS A 237 25.55 -6.40 6.48
N CYS A 238 25.19 -7.67 6.30
CA CYS A 238 24.57 -8.48 7.34
C CYS A 238 25.64 -9.02 8.29
N SER A 239 25.54 -8.71 9.60
CA SER A 239 26.45 -9.27 10.60
C SER A 239 26.37 -10.81 10.61
N PRO A 240 27.50 -11.53 10.80
CA PRO A 240 27.49 -12.98 10.97
C PRO A 240 26.64 -13.48 12.15
N GLU A 241 26.25 -12.61 13.10
CA GLU A 241 25.41 -12.98 14.26
C GLU A 241 23.95 -13.29 13.91
N ALA A 242 23.47 -12.91 12.72
CA ALA A 242 22.16 -13.35 12.22
C ALA A 242 22.15 -14.84 11.79
N LYS A 243 23.31 -15.51 11.82
CA LYS A 243 23.48 -16.91 11.37
C LYS A 243 23.33 -17.96 12.48
N SER A 244 23.10 -17.57 13.74
CA SER A 244 23.14 -18.49 14.87
C SER A 244 21.87 -18.49 15.71
N VAL A 245 20.76 -19.01 15.17
CA VAL A 245 19.78 -19.76 15.97
C VAL A 245 19.27 -20.95 15.15
N SER A 246 20.10 -21.99 15.06
CA SER A 246 19.63 -23.38 14.99
C SER A 246 20.75 -24.31 15.48
N HIS A 247 20.74 -24.63 16.78
CA HIS A 247 21.37 -25.82 17.37
C HIS A 247 20.22 -26.73 17.83
N GLY A 248 20.23 -28.06 17.73
CA GLY A 248 21.15 -29.11 17.25
C GLY A 248 20.27 -30.35 16.95
N GLN A 249 20.68 -31.55 16.53
CA GLN A 249 21.89 -32.40 16.60
C GLN A 249 21.53 -33.64 15.71
N ALA A 250 22.38 -34.54 15.20
CA ALA A 250 23.82 -34.80 15.22
C ALA A 250 24.18 -35.81 14.08
N ASP A 251 25.40 -35.68 13.57
CA ASP A 251 26.40 -36.70 13.18
C ASP A 251 25.99 -38.04 12.51
N SER A 252 26.58 -38.35 11.34
CA SER A 252 27.92 -38.98 11.27
C SER A 252 28.29 -39.38 9.82
N ALA A 253 29.59 -39.41 9.56
CA ALA A 253 30.24 -39.54 8.26
C ALA A 253 30.33 -40.99 7.73
N LEU A 254 30.39 -41.15 6.40
CA LEU A 254 31.39 -42.02 5.76
C LEU A 254 31.63 -41.67 4.28
N ARG A 255 32.89 -41.43 3.94
CA ARG A 255 33.46 -41.37 2.58
C ARG A 255 33.47 -42.77 1.94
N THR A 256 33.23 -42.84 0.62
CA THR A 256 34.04 -43.69 -0.26
C THR A 256 34.22 -43.04 -1.64
N GLU A 257 35.45 -43.11 -2.14
CA GLU A 257 35.94 -42.53 -3.40
C GLU A 257 35.57 -43.35 -4.66
N HIS A 258 35.73 -42.67 -5.80
CA HIS A 258 35.53 -43.00 -7.23
C HIS A 258 36.12 -44.32 -7.78
N PRO A 259 35.75 -44.71 -9.03
CA PRO A 259 36.63 -44.37 -10.18
C PRO A 259 35.93 -43.81 -11.46
N ARG A 260 36.46 -42.67 -11.94
CA ARG A 260 36.85 -42.25 -13.33
C ARG A 260 36.65 -43.28 -14.48
N ASN A 261 36.40 -42.99 -15.78
CA ASN A 261 36.45 -41.82 -16.71
C ASN A 261 35.97 -42.36 -18.13
N PRO A 262 36.31 -41.80 -19.31
CA PRO A 262 36.01 -40.52 -20.02
C PRO A 262 35.34 -40.71 -21.42
N TYR A 263 34.98 -39.61 -22.11
CA TYR A 263 35.31 -39.23 -23.52
C TYR A 263 34.37 -38.06 -23.93
N SER A 264 34.77 -36.78 -23.87
CA SER A 264 35.58 -35.95 -24.80
C SER A 264 34.80 -35.30 -25.96
N GLY A 265 34.96 -33.98 -26.14
CA GLY A 265 34.80 -33.33 -27.46
C GLY A 265 34.26 -31.90 -27.43
N TYR A 266 35.14 -30.90 -27.27
CA TYR A 266 35.01 -29.54 -27.84
C TYR A 266 35.89 -29.48 -29.11
N PRO A 267 35.64 -28.58 -30.08
CA PRO A 267 36.34 -27.27 -30.07
C PRO A 267 35.59 -26.05 -30.67
N ASN A 268 35.98 -24.87 -30.13
CA ASN A 268 36.28 -23.55 -30.75
C ASN A 268 35.13 -22.75 -31.37
N ASP A 269 34.80 -21.54 -30.90
CA ASP A 269 35.46 -20.21 -31.00
C ASP A 269 34.63 -19.35 -31.95
N GLU A 270 34.06 -18.25 -31.47
CA GLU A 270 34.10 -16.97 -32.23
C GLU A 270 33.79 -15.79 -31.32
N VAL A 271 34.71 -14.83 -31.38
CA VAL A 271 34.70 -13.53 -30.72
C VAL A 271 33.99 -12.54 -31.65
N VAL A 272 32.97 -11.84 -31.16
CA VAL A 272 32.63 -10.50 -31.66
C VAL A 272 32.44 -9.57 -30.47
N THR A 273 33.38 -8.65 -30.33
CA THR A 273 33.21 -7.42 -29.57
C THR A 273 32.72 -6.33 -30.53
N THR A 274 31.79 -5.48 -30.09
CA THR A 274 31.76 -4.09 -30.55
C THR A 274 31.08 -3.19 -29.51
N HIS A 275 31.68 -2.03 -29.34
CA HIS A 275 31.50 -1.07 -28.28
C HIS A 275 30.21 -0.23 -28.40
N GLY A 276 29.62 0.07 -27.24
CA GLY A 276 29.43 1.45 -26.75
C GLY A 276 28.44 2.38 -27.46
N ALA A 277 27.36 2.73 -26.75
CA ALA A 277 26.85 4.10 -26.71
C ALA A 277 26.05 4.31 -25.41
N THR A 278 26.71 4.90 -24.42
CA THR A 278 26.10 5.72 -23.38
C THR A 278 25.26 6.82 -24.02
N ASN A 279 24.05 7.11 -23.49
CA ASN A 279 23.42 8.43 -23.46
C ASN A 279 22.13 8.39 -22.62
N ASP A 280 22.20 9.02 -21.46
CA ASP A 280 21.12 9.73 -20.75
C ASP A 280 21.74 11.09 -20.34
N PRO A 281 21.01 12.18 -20.02
CA PRO A 281 19.56 12.38 -19.94
C PRO A 281 19.09 13.72 -20.59
N GLY A 282 17.77 13.94 -20.73
CA GLY A 282 17.26 15.25 -21.18
C GLY A 282 15.74 15.44 -21.16
N THR A 283 15.26 16.08 -20.09
CA THR A 283 14.13 17.05 -19.99
C THR A 283 13.13 17.15 -21.15
N ILE A 284 11.86 16.83 -20.90
CA ILE A 284 10.73 17.43 -21.64
C ILE A 284 9.77 18.09 -20.65
N ALA A 285 9.65 19.40 -20.82
CA ALA A 285 8.78 20.31 -20.11
C ALA A 285 7.32 20.17 -20.52
N GLY A 286 6.44 20.68 -19.65
CA GLY A 286 5.00 20.49 -19.70
C GLY A 286 4.29 21.09 -20.91
N THR A 287 3.16 20.46 -21.21
CA THR A 287 2.06 21.05 -21.96
C THR A 287 0.76 20.79 -21.20
N CYS A 288 0.26 21.83 -20.54
CA CYS A 288 -1.12 21.92 -20.10
C CYS A 288 -2.02 22.09 -21.32
N LEU A 289 -2.91 21.14 -21.59
CA LEU A 289 -4.13 21.38 -22.35
C LEU A 289 -5.26 20.57 -21.72
N GLY A 290 -6.22 21.28 -21.13
CA GLY A 290 -7.40 20.70 -20.53
C GLY A 290 -8.46 20.33 -21.56
N THR A 291 -9.22 19.28 -21.25
CA THR A 291 -10.58 19.09 -21.75
C THR A 291 -11.44 18.41 -20.67
N SER A 292 -12.41 19.18 -20.19
CA SER A 292 -13.69 18.86 -19.57
C SER A 292 -14.13 17.38 -19.51
N PHE A 293 -13.97 16.72 -18.35
CA PHE A 293 -14.73 15.51 -17.97
C PHE A 293 -15.13 15.48 -16.47
N PHE A 294 -15.35 16.64 -15.83
CA PHE A 294 -15.54 16.71 -14.37
C PHE A 294 -16.97 16.59 -13.82
N LYS A 295 -18.00 16.29 -14.64
CA LYS A 295 -19.40 16.31 -14.14
C LYS A 295 -19.97 14.98 -13.63
N GLY A 296 -19.32 13.84 -13.87
CA GLY A 296 -19.81 12.53 -13.40
C GLY A 296 -19.30 12.10 -12.01
N TYR A 297 -18.08 12.53 -11.63
CA TYR A 297 -17.36 11.97 -10.48
C TYR A 297 -17.63 12.70 -9.15
N GLN A 298 -18.24 13.89 -9.19
CA GLN A 298 -18.49 14.70 -7.99
C GLN A 298 -19.49 14.04 -7.02
N ASN A 299 -20.44 13.23 -7.49
CA ASN A 299 -21.48 12.68 -6.61
C ASN A 299 -21.02 11.47 -5.78
N ILE A 300 -19.93 10.78 -6.18
CA ILE A 300 -19.44 9.57 -5.51
C ILE A 300 -18.25 9.89 -4.58
N ILE A 301 -17.44 10.89 -4.91
CA ILE A 301 -16.24 11.27 -4.13
C ILE A 301 -16.57 12.27 -3.00
N ARG A 302 -17.68 13.02 -3.13
CA ARG A 302 -18.10 14.02 -2.13
C ARG A 302 -18.31 13.47 -0.71
N PRO A 303 -18.91 12.28 -0.49
CA PRO A 303 -19.04 11.71 0.85
C PRO A 303 -17.69 11.38 1.51
N LEU A 304 -16.67 10.99 0.72
CA LEU A 304 -15.32 10.71 1.21
C LEU A 304 -14.60 12.00 1.64
N MET A 305 -14.78 13.09 0.88
CA MET A 305 -14.24 14.40 1.26
C MET A 305 -14.97 15.01 2.46
N GLU A 306 -16.26 14.75 2.63
CA GLU A 306 -17.04 15.21 3.80
C GLU A 306 -16.63 14.46 5.08
N LYS A 307 -16.35 13.15 5.01
CA LYS A 307 -15.76 12.39 6.15
C LYS A 307 -14.39 12.92 6.56
N LYS A 308 -13.52 13.28 5.59
CA LYS A 308 -12.20 13.89 5.85
C LYS A 308 -12.32 15.19 6.65
N LYS A 309 -13.29 16.05 6.31
CA LYS A 309 -13.55 17.31 7.02
C LYS A 309 -14.08 17.10 8.43
N GLN A 310 -14.96 16.11 8.62
CA GLN A 310 -15.57 15.86 9.93
C GLN A 310 -14.56 15.32 10.96
N LEU A 311 -13.60 14.50 10.53
CA LEU A 311 -12.56 13.94 11.40
C LEU A 311 -11.54 15.02 11.85
N LEU A 312 -11.23 15.98 10.98
CA LEU A 312 -10.35 17.13 11.27
C LEU A 312 -10.98 18.09 12.28
N ASN A 313 -12.28 18.40 12.12
CA ASN A 313 -12.99 19.26 13.07
C ASN A 313 -13.01 18.66 14.48
N ASN A 314 -13.17 17.33 14.59
CA ASN A 314 -13.18 16.65 15.89
C ASN A 314 -11.80 16.64 16.58
N LEU A 315 -10.70 16.61 15.82
CA LEU A 315 -9.33 16.67 16.35
C LEU A 315 -8.91 18.11 16.73
N GLU A 316 -9.46 19.12 16.06
CA GLU A 316 -9.25 20.54 16.41
C GLU A 316 -10.07 20.97 17.65
N ASP A 317 -11.27 20.42 17.85
CA ASP A 317 -12.12 20.75 19.00
C ASP A 317 -11.64 20.10 20.32
N GLU A 318 -10.99 18.93 20.29
CA GLU A 318 -10.46 18.28 21.51
C GLU A 318 -9.26 19.02 22.14
N ASN A 319 -8.64 19.99 21.45
CA ASN A 319 -7.46 20.71 21.94
C ASN A 319 -7.75 22.12 22.46
N ASN A 320 -9.01 22.54 22.56
CA ASN A 320 -9.42 23.88 23.00
C ASN A 320 -10.33 23.86 24.24
N GLU A 321 -10.01 23.11 25.28
CA GLU A 321 -10.49 23.43 26.64
C GLU A 321 -9.43 24.24 27.40
N PHE A 322 -9.27 25.50 27.01
CA PHE A 322 -8.62 26.50 27.86
C PHE A 322 -9.66 27.29 28.64
N ILE A 323 -9.59 27.13 29.96
CA ILE A 323 -10.26 27.92 30.98
C ILE A 323 -10.05 29.42 30.71
N GLN A 324 -11.14 30.15 30.45
CA GLN A 324 -11.19 31.59 30.60
C GLN A 324 -12.40 31.97 31.45
N ILE A 325 -12.12 32.47 32.65
CA ILE A 325 -13.05 33.30 33.42
C ILE A 325 -12.84 34.74 32.95
N PRO A 326 -13.90 35.45 32.53
CA PRO A 326 -13.92 36.90 32.68
C PRO A 326 -15.16 37.44 33.39
N ASP A 327 -14.90 38.51 34.15
CA ASP A 327 -15.75 39.42 34.92
C ASP A 327 -17.13 39.77 34.31
N PRO A 328 -18.16 40.02 35.13
CA PRO A 328 -19.49 40.36 34.65
C PRO A 328 -19.55 41.87 34.42
N ASN A 329 -19.63 42.30 33.16
CA ASN A 329 -20.31 43.52 32.72
C ASN A 329 -19.98 43.76 31.24
N GLN A 330 -20.84 43.32 30.32
CA GLN A 330 -21.41 44.16 29.27
C GLN A 330 -22.36 43.36 28.37
N THR A 331 -23.58 43.87 28.36
CA THR A 331 -24.76 43.52 27.56
C THR A 331 -24.56 43.70 26.06
N ASN A 332 -24.79 42.64 25.27
CA ASN A 332 -25.76 42.56 24.18
C ASN A 332 -25.64 41.21 23.45
N LEU A 333 -26.60 40.32 23.70
CA LEU A 333 -26.78 39.03 23.04
C LEU A 333 -27.87 39.19 21.97
N ASP A 334 -27.49 39.15 20.70
CA ASP A 334 -28.42 38.85 19.62
C ASP A 334 -28.65 37.33 19.60
N ASN A 335 -29.91 36.99 19.82
CA ASN A 335 -30.42 35.68 20.17
C ASN A 335 -30.77 34.91 18.89
N ILE A 336 -29.95 33.94 18.47
CA ILE A 336 -30.36 32.94 17.46
C ILE A 336 -30.62 31.63 18.20
N SER A 337 -31.89 31.40 18.51
CA SER A 337 -32.41 30.18 19.12
C SER A 337 -32.40 29.03 18.10
N TYR A 338 -31.70 27.95 18.42
CA TYR A 338 -31.84 26.67 17.72
C TYR A 338 -32.90 25.83 18.44
N HIS A 339 -34.00 25.51 17.74
CA HIS A 339 -34.99 24.56 18.23
C HIS A 339 -34.50 23.12 18.01
N ILE A 340 -34.20 22.41 19.09
CA ILE A 340 -33.99 20.96 19.10
C ILE A 340 -35.29 20.31 19.58
N ASN A 341 -35.95 19.53 18.72
CA ASN A 341 -37.11 18.73 19.09
C ASN A 341 -36.67 17.36 19.62
N TYR A 342 -36.99 17.07 20.88
CA TYR A 342 -36.89 15.73 21.47
C TYR A 342 -38.23 14.99 21.29
N HIS A 343 -38.19 13.83 20.62
CA HIS A 343 -39.31 12.88 20.65
C HIS A 343 -39.02 11.81 21.71
N SER A 344 -39.61 11.98 22.90
CA SER A 344 -39.73 10.89 23.88
C SER A 344 -40.98 10.07 23.55
N GLY A 345 -40.80 8.79 23.19
CA GLY A 345 -41.89 7.83 23.09
C GLY A 345 -42.42 7.51 24.49
N GLN A 346 -43.74 7.48 24.63
CA GLN A 346 -44.43 7.02 25.83
C GLN A 346 -45.44 5.95 25.41
N ASP A 347 -45.27 4.78 26.02
CA ASP A 347 -46.09 3.58 25.87
C ASP A 347 -47.56 3.82 26.27
N TYR A 348 -48.48 3.19 25.52
CA TYR A 348 -49.78 2.72 26.01
C TYR A 348 -50.13 1.39 25.36
#